data_AF-A0A927L146-F1
#
_entry.id   AF-A0A927L146-F1
#
_cell.length_a   1.000
_cell.length_b   1.000
_cell.length_c   1.000
_cell.angle_alpha   90.00
_cell.angle_beta   90.00
_cell.angle_gamma   90.00
#
_symmetry.space_group_name_H-M   'P 1'
#
loop_
_entity.id
_entity.type
_entity.pdbx_description
1 polymer ?
#
loop_
_entity_poly.entity_id
_entity_poly.type
_entity_poly.pdbx_seq_one_letter_code
_entity_poly.pdbx_strand_id
1 'polypeptide(L)' 'MTEQPRPTQGRPLTPTQATRRDFARHDLESARTEDLATMQPAGLILIIERLRGRLDDMLHLVDEVTQASPKLRD' A
#
# COMPACT_ATOMS: atom_id res chain seq x y z
N MET A 1 -19.45 19.15 22.49
CA MET A 1 -18.92 17.78 22.40
C MET A 1 -18.77 17.45 20.93
N THR A 2 -17.54 17.35 20.42
CA THR A 2 -17.28 16.92 19.03
C THR A 2 -17.25 15.41 18.99
N GLU A 3 -18.26 14.80 18.37
CA GLU A 3 -18.30 13.36 18.12
C GLU A 3 -17.15 13.01 17.17
N GLN A 4 -16.12 12.33 17.68
CA GLN A 4 -15.09 11.72 16.83
C GLN A 4 -15.78 10.63 15.98
N PRO A 5 -15.62 10.63 14.64
CA PRO A 5 -16.10 9.53 13.82
C PRO A 5 -15.48 8.24 14.34
N ARG A 6 -16.29 7.27 14.77
CA ARG A 6 -15.80 5.93 15.08
C ARG A 6 -15.09 5.41 13.83
N PRO A 7 -13.89 4.81 13.95
CA PRO A 7 -13.27 4.14 12.82
C PRO A 7 -14.27 3.09 12.34
N THR A 8 -14.78 3.26 11.12
CA THR A 8 -15.56 2.22 10.46
C THR A 8 -14.65 1.00 10.44
N GLN A 9 -15.05 -0.06 11.14
CA GLN A 9 -14.33 -1.33 11.07
C GLN A 9 -14.47 -1.84 9.64
N GLY A 10 -13.51 -1.48 8.79
CA GLY A 10 -13.47 -1.91 7.41
C GLY A 10 -13.47 -3.43 7.34
N ARG A 11 -14.03 -3.96 6.24
CA ARG A 11 -13.98 -5.40 5.97
C ARG A 11 -12.53 -5.90 6.09
N PRO A 12 -12.29 -7.03 6.77
CA PRO A 12 -10.96 -7.63 6.79
C PRO A 12 -10.44 -7.85 5.38
N LEU A 13 -9.14 -7.62 5.15
CA LEU A 13 -8.50 -7.90 3.88
C LEU A 13 -8.61 -9.40 3.57
N THR A 14 -8.85 -9.73 2.31
CA THR A 14 -8.67 -11.10 1.84
C THR A 14 -7.19 -11.51 1.95
N PRO A 15 -6.87 -12.81 1.96
CA PRO A 15 -5.47 -13.26 1.99
C PRO A 15 -4.61 -12.63 0.90
N THR A 16 -5.12 -12.55 -0.34
CA THR A 16 -4.41 -11.92 -1.46
C THR A 16 -4.18 -10.41 -1.25
N GLN A 17 -5.17 -9.69 -0.73
CA GLN A 17 -5.06 -8.27 -0.41
C GLN A 17 -4.03 -8.03 0.71
N ALA A 18 -4.03 -8.87 1.74
CA ALA A 18 -3.05 -8.82 2.82
C ALA A 18 -1.64 -9.09 2.31
N THR A 19 -1.46 -10.10 1.45
CA THR A 19 -0.18 -10.42 0.81
C THR A 19 0.36 -9.25 -0.01
N ARG A 20 -0.48 -8.61 -0.83
CA ARG A 20 -0.09 -7.42 -1.62
C ARG A 20 0.41 -6.28 -0.72
N ARG A 21 -0.36 -5.96 0.33
CA ARG A 21 0.03 -4.96 1.33
C ARG A 21 1.36 -5.31 2.02
N ASP A 22 1.54 -6.57 2.39
CA ASP A 22 2.72 -7.01 3.12
C ASP A 22 3.98 -6.96 2.24
N PHE A 23 3.89 -7.32 0.96
CA PHE A 23 4.98 -7.12 0.01
C PHE A 23 5.31 -5.65 -0.21
N ALA A 24 4.30 -4.79 -0.37
CA ALA A 24 4.53 -3.35 -0.52
C ALA A 24 5.22 -2.75 0.71
N ARG A 25 4.81 -3.18 1.92
CA ARG A 25 5.45 -2.77 3.17
C ARG A 25 6.89 -3.26 3.27
N HIS A 26 7.15 -4.51 2.91
CA HIS A 26 8.50 -5.07 2.92
C HIS A 26 9.43 -4.33 1.96
N ASP A 27 8.97 -4.06 0.73
CA ASP A 27 9.77 -3.36 -0.27
C ASP A 27 10.03 -1.90 0.12
N LEU A 28 9.05 -1.23 0.75
CA LEU A 28 9.24 0.11 1.29
C LEU A 28 10.27 0.13 2.44
N GLU A 29 10.19 -0.85 3.35
CA GLU A 29 11.14 -0.95 4.45
C GLU A 29 12.56 -1.24 3.94
N SER A 30 12.69 -2.19 3.01
CA SER A 30 13.97 -2.47 2.35
C SER A 30 14.55 -1.21 1.72
N ALA A 31 13.77 -0.45 0.95
CA ALA A 31 14.25 0.78 0.32
C ALA A 31 14.65 1.88 1.34
N ARG A 32 14.01 1.95 2.51
CA ARG A 32 14.36 2.90 3.57
C ARG A 32 15.68 2.58 4.25
N THR A 33 16.04 1.30 4.32
CA THR A 33 17.29 0.84 4.95
C THR A 33 18.50 0.95 4.03
N GLU A 34 18.30 1.25 2.74
CA GLU A 34 19.39 1.41 1.77
C GLU A 34 20.07 2.77 1.92
N ASP A 35 21.41 2.78 1.81
CA ASP A 35 22.18 4.02 1.70
C ASP A 35 22.17 4.52 0.24
N LEU A 36 21.17 5.36 -0.06
CA LEU A 36 20.97 5.89 -1.41
C LEU A 36 22.12 6.81 -1.87
N ALA A 37 22.93 7.36 -0.95
CA ALA A 37 24.01 8.28 -1.29
C ALA A 37 25.22 7.56 -1.89
N THR A 38 25.42 6.29 -1.53
CA THR A 38 26.54 5.46 -2.02
C THR A 38 26.12 4.47 -3.10
N MET A 39 24.82 4.38 -3.38
CA MET A 39 24.27 3.45 -4.35
C MET A 39 24.62 3.83 -5.79
N GLN A 40 24.98 2.82 -6.58
CA GLN A 40 25.20 3.00 -8.02
C GLN A 40 23.89 3.40 -8.73
N PRO A 41 23.93 4.23 -9.79
CA PRO A 41 22.74 4.70 -10.48
C PRO A 41 21.78 3.58 -10.92
N ALA A 42 22.31 2.43 -11.37
CA ALA A 42 21.49 1.28 -11.74
C ALA A 42 20.69 0.71 -10.55
N GLY A 43 21.28 0.67 -9.35
CA GLY A 43 20.60 0.25 -8.14
C GLY A 43 19.47 1.22 -7.75
N LEU A 44 19.72 2.53 -7.85
CA LEU A 44 18.72 3.56 -7.59
C LEU A 44 17.52 3.42 -8.54
N ILE A 45 17.77 3.21 -9.84
CA ILE A 45 16.72 2.99 -10.84
C ILE A 45 15.86 1.79 -10.45
N LEU A 46 16.48 0.67 -10.10
CA LEU A 46 15.74 -0.55 -9.74
C LEU A 46 14.87 -0.37 -8.50
N ILE A 47 15.35 0.34 -7.49
CA ILE A 47 14.57 0.65 -6.28
C ILE A 47 13.38 1.54 -6.64
N ILE A 48 13.62 2.59 -7.41
CA ILE A 48 12.57 3.52 -7.83
C ILE A 48 11.50 2.78 -8.64
N GLU A 49 11.87 1.97 -9.62
CA GLU A 49 10.90 1.21 -10.43
C GLU A 49 10.11 0.20 -9.58
N ARG A 50 10.76 -0.47 -8.62
CA ARG A 50 10.07 -1.36 -7.68
C ARG A 50 9.05 -0.59 -6.84
N LEU A 51 9.45 0.54 -6.26
CA LEU A 51 8.57 1.37 -5.43
C LEU A 51 7.40 1.95 -6.24
N ARG A 52 7.64 2.37 -7.49
CA ARG A 52 6.58 2.82 -8.41
C ARG A 52 5.55 1.72 -8.64
N GLY A 53 5.99 0.50 -8.95
CA GLY A 53 5.09 -0.64 -9.13
C GLY A 53 4.29 -0.99 -7.86
N ARG A 54 4.92 -0.89 -6.68
CA ARG A 54 4.21 -1.10 -5.41
C ARG A 54 3.20 -0.01 -5.09
N LEU A 55 3.53 1.25 -5.40
CA LEU A 55 2.59 2.35 -5.19
C LEU A 55 1.36 2.18 -6.08
N ASP A 56 1.56 1.84 -7.35
CA ASP A 56 0.48 1.55 -8.31
C ASP A 56 -0.43 0.41 -7.82
N ASP A 57 0.18 -0.71 -7.39
CA ASP A 57 -0.57 -1.84 -6.81
C ASP A 57 -1.35 -1.45 -5.54
N MET A 58 -0.80 -0.58 -4.69
CA MET A 58 -1.49 -0.10 -3.49
C MET A 58 -2.65 0.85 -3.80
N LEU A 59 -2.54 1.68 -4.84
CA LEU A 59 -3.67 2.48 -5.31
C LEU A 59 -4.81 1.59 -5.80
N HIS A 60 -4.49 0.57 -6.60
CA HIS A 60 -5.46 -0.44 -7.03
C HIS A 60 -6.10 -1.20 -5.86
N LEU A 61 -5.30 -1.54 -4.83
CA LEU A 61 -5.81 -2.21 -3.63
C LEU A 61 -6.78 -1.31 -2.83
N VAL A 62 -6.49 -0.01 -2.73
CA VAL A 62 -7.39 0.96 -2.09
C VAL A 62 -8.72 1.03 -2.85
N ASP A 63 -8.68 1.11 -4.17
CA ASP A 63 -9.89 1.10 -4.99
C ASP A 63 -10.69 -0.20 -4.79
N GLU A 64 -10.01 -1.35 -4.77
CA GLU A 64 -10.64 -2.66 -4.55
C GLU A 64 -11.35 -2.75 -3.19
N VAL A 65 -10.70 -2.29 -2.11
CA VAL A 65 -11.25 -2.36 -0.75
C VAL A 65 -12.38 -1.35 -0.53
N THR A 66 -12.29 -0.18 -1.15
CA THR A 66 -13.31 0.87 -1.04
C THR A 66 -14.54 0.59 -1.91
N GLN A 67 -14.38 0.02 -3.11
CA GLN A 67 -15.49 -0.39 -3.97
C GLN A 67 -16.19 -1.67 -3.49
N ALA A 68 -15.49 -2.56 -2.78
CA ALA A 68 -16.08 -3.75 -2.19
C ALA A 68 -16.96 -3.46 -0.96
N SER A 69 -17.04 -2.21 -0.51
CA SER A 69 -18.02 -1.79 0.49
C SER A 69 -19.38 -1.60 -0.19
N PRO A 70 -20.40 -2.41 0.12
CA PRO A 70 -21.70 -2.26 -0.50
C PRO A 70 -22.24 -0.89 -0.13
N LYS A 71 -22.45 -0.03 -1.13
CA LYS A 71 -23.42 1.06 -1.01
C LYS A 71 -24.70 0.41 -0.51
N LEU A 72 -25.16 0.78 0.69
CA LEU A 72 -26.55 0.59 1.10
C LEU A 72 -27.39 1.07 -0.09
N ARG A 73 -28.06 0.12 -0.76
CA ARG A 73 -29.07 0.44 -1.76
C ARG A 73 -30.34 0.70 -0.97
N ASP A 74 -30.73 1.97 -0.91
CA ASP A 74 -32.10 2.38 -0.58
C ASP A 74 -33.09 1.88 -1.64
#